data_AF-A0A9D1Z403-F1
#
_entry.id   AF-A0A9D1Z403-F1
#
_cell.length_a   1.000
_cell.length_b   1.000
_cell.length_c   1.000
_cell.angle_alpha   90.00
_cell.angle_beta   90.00
_cell.angle_gamma   90.00
#
_symmetry.space_group_name_H-M   'P 1'
#
loop_
_entity.id
_entity.type
_entity.pdbx_description
1 polymer ?
#
loop_
_entity_poly.entity_id
_entity_poly.type
_entity_poly.pdbx_seq_one_letter_code
_entity_poly.pdbx_strand_id
1 'polypeptide(L)'
;MQKARLEPTADQTFEVVGSGPYDFEKVLDQTRRMQEEGDVEGACNARFQAFQRLAELIPEDEEVILEWNHRNSRAALELIRATAIDHFLINDFEMSAALLEMLLELDPEDHLEGSQQLAFDYLAMGEDELFDEVINDVSDKSPAREILLLWSAYRRDGVLPAGELQRFRTHFAPWFAEFTAAEHPADADYLRDIESERPTAAAQARELWLQTENLWALWPVFIEALRAAR
;
A
#
# COMPACT_ATOMS: atom_id res chain seq x y z
N MET A 1 0.20 -8.90 33.75
CA MET A 1 0.20 -8.05 32.54
C MET A 1 -1.21 -7.54 32.34
N GLN A 2 -1.41 -6.24 32.15
CA GLN A 2 -2.69 -5.72 31.71
C GLN A 2 -2.94 -6.29 30.30
N LYS A 3 -4.00 -7.07 30.14
CA LYS A 3 -4.38 -7.66 28.85
C LYS A 3 -4.84 -6.50 27.95
N ALA A 4 -4.35 -6.43 26.72
CA ALA A 4 -4.87 -5.47 25.76
C ALA A 4 -6.35 -5.74 25.50
N ARG A 5 -7.09 -4.70 25.12
CA ARG A 5 -8.52 -4.77 24.84
C ARG A 5 -8.91 -3.76 23.76
N LEU A 6 -10.01 -4.05 23.09
CA LEU A 6 -10.78 -3.09 22.31
C LEU A 6 -11.75 -2.36 23.26
N GLU A 7 -11.65 -1.04 23.35
CA GLU A 7 -12.50 -0.21 24.18
C GLU A 7 -13.48 0.57 23.29
N PRO A 8 -14.81 0.33 23.40
CA PRO A 8 -15.77 0.97 22.51
C PRO A 8 -15.86 2.47 22.77
N THR A 9 -16.02 3.25 21.70
CA THR A 9 -16.23 4.71 21.75
C THR A 9 -17.73 5.05 21.70
N ALA A 10 -18.04 6.35 21.79
CA ALA A 10 -19.40 6.84 21.60
C ALA A 10 -19.87 6.75 20.13
N ASP A 11 -18.93 6.70 19.18
CA ASP A 11 -19.18 6.73 17.74
C ASP A 11 -19.23 5.33 17.12
N GLN A 12 -19.38 4.28 17.96
CA GLN A 12 -19.41 2.87 17.55
C GLN A 12 -18.10 2.39 16.89
N THR A 13 -16.99 3.07 17.19
CA THR A 13 -15.62 2.63 16.87
C THR A 13 -14.94 2.03 18.10
N PHE A 14 -13.71 1.53 17.95
CA PHE A 14 -12.94 0.92 19.03
C PHE A 14 -11.54 1.53 19.18
N GLU A 15 -11.15 1.76 20.43
CA GLU A 15 -9.78 2.11 20.80
C GLU A 15 -8.97 0.87 21.18
N VAL A 16 -7.79 0.70 20.57
CA VAL A 16 -6.86 -0.37 20.93
C VAL A 16 -6.07 0.03 22.17
N VAL A 17 -6.53 -0.39 23.35
CA VAL A 17 -5.91 -0.04 24.63
C VAL A 17 -4.96 -1.15 25.06
N GLY A 18 -3.66 -0.85 25.09
CA GLY A 18 -2.61 -1.81 25.39
C GLY A 18 -1.33 -1.17 25.92
N SER A 19 -0.44 -1.99 26.46
CA SER A 19 0.91 -1.57 26.88
C SER A 19 1.92 -2.67 26.56
N GLY A 20 3.22 -2.34 26.59
CA GLY A 20 4.28 -3.29 26.26
C GLY A 20 4.16 -3.76 24.81
N PRO A 21 3.99 -5.07 24.53
CA PRO A 21 3.88 -5.58 23.17
C PRO A 21 2.61 -5.15 22.41
N TYR A 22 1.65 -4.51 23.09
CA TYR A 22 0.42 -3.96 22.50
C TYR A 22 0.42 -2.43 22.43
N ASP A 23 1.57 -1.80 22.73
CA ASP A 23 1.82 -0.39 22.45
C ASP A 23 2.38 -0.32 21.02
N PHE A 24 1.48 -0.35 20.04
CA PHE A 24 1.79 -0.47 18.62
C PHE A 24 2.55 0.73 18.10
N GLU A 25 2.37 1.88 18.72
CA GLU A 25 3.18 3.05 18.42
C GLU A 25 4.65 2.83 18.77
N LYS A 26 4.95 2.34 19.98
CA LYS A 26 6.34 2.03 20.35
C LYS A 26 6.94 0.94 19.46
N VAL A 27 6.12 -0.04 19.06
CA VAL A 27 6.54 -1.07 18.12
C VAL A 27 6.91 -0.45 16.77
N LEU A 28 6.06 0.40 16.20
CA LEU A 28 6.35 1.08 14.94
C LEU A 28 7.61 1.92 15.02
N ASP A 29 7.76 2.75 16.07
CA ASP A 29 8.97 3.55 16.30
C ASP A 29 10.22 2.67 16.37
N GLN A 30 10.14 1.50 17.00
CA GLN A 30 11.25 0.56 17.06
C GLN A 30 11.56 -0.04 15.67
N THR A 31 10.54 -0.44 14.91
CA THR A 31 10.74 -1.04 13.58
C THR A 31 11.29 -0.03 12.57
N ARG A 32 10.89 1.24 12.67
CA ARG A 32 11.45 2.35 11.87
C ARG A 32 12.95 2.52 12.15
N ARG A 33 13.35 2.54 13.43
CA ARG A 33 14.78 2.60 13.82
C ARG A 33 15.58 1.41 13.32
N MET A 34 15.02 0.20 13.38
CA MET A 34 15.65 -0.99 12.84
C MET A 34 15.93 -0.83 11.33
N GLN A 35 14.96 -0.32 10.56
CA GLN A 35 15.16 -0.04 9.13
C GLN A 35 16.23 1.04 8.89
N GLU A 36 16.21 2.13 9.66
CA GLU A 36 17.22 3.20 9.59
C GLU A 36 18.64 2.70 9.90
N GLU A 37 18.75 1.72 10.80
CA GLU A 37 20.01 1.05 11.17
C GLU A 37 20.42 -0.06 10.18
N GLY A 38 19.59 -0.35 9.18
CA GLY A 38 19.81 -1.37 8.15
C GLY A 38 19.33 -2.78 8.51
N ASP A 39 18.69 -2.97 9.66
CA ASP A 39 18.06 -4.22 10.08
C ASP A 39 16.63 -4.35 9.52
N VAL A 40 16.53 -4.43 8.20
CA VAL A 40 15.25 -4.52 7.50
C VAL A 40 14.53 -5.83 7.83
N GLU A 41 15.25 -6.96 7.84
CA GLU A 41 14.66 -8.27 8.18
C GLU A 41 14.12 -8.30 9.62
N GLY A 42 14.87 -7.73 10.58
CA GLY A 42 14.41 -7.60 11.96
C GLY A 42 13.16 -6.72 12.06
N ALA A 43 13.09 -5.62 11.32
CA ALA A 43 11.92 -4.74 11.28
C ALA A 43 10.67 -5.46 10.73
N CYS A 44 10.78 -6.15 9.59
CA CYS A 44 9.65 -6.88 9.00
C CYS A 44 9.14 -7.98 9.94
N ASN A 45 10.05 -8.76 10.53
CA ASN A 45 9.69 -9.80 11.50
C ASN A 45 9.01 -9.22 12.75
N ALA A 46 9.50 -8.09 13.26
CA ALA A 46 8.91 -7.42 14.42
C ALA A 46 7.50 -6.89 14.11
N ARG A 47 7.27 -6.34 12.91
CA ARG A 47 5.95 -5.91 12.46
C ARG A 47 4.98 -7.08 12.33
N PHE A 48 5.38 -8.16 11.66
CA PHE A 48 4.53 -9.34 11.49
C PHE A 48 4.13 -9.97 12.83
N GLN A 49 5.07 -10.08 13.78
CA GLN A 49 4.74 -10.57 15.13
C GLN A 49 3.77 -9.64 15.88
N ALA A 50 3.86 -8.33 15.67
CA ALA A 50 2.95 -7.39 16.29
C ALA A 50 1.56 -7.44 15.62
N PHE A 51 1.50 -7.60 14.30
CA PHE A 51 0.27 -7.88 13.57
C PHE A 51 -0.43 -9.14 14.11
N GLN A 52 0.30 -10.25 14.31
CA GLN A 52 -0.29 -11.47 14.86
C GLN A 52 -0.97 -11.24 16.23
N ARG A 53 -0.38 -10.40 17.07
CA ARG A 53 -0.98 -10.02 18.37
C ARG A 53 -2.20 -9.13 18.20
N LEU A 54 -2.21 -8.27 17.19
CA LEU A 54 -3.38 -7.45 16.86
C LEU A 54 -4.53 -8.34 16.35
N ALA A 55 -4.25 -9.25 15.42
CA ALA A 55 -5.22 -10.21 14.90
C ALA A 55 -5.86 -11.05 16.01
N GLU A 56 -5.09 -11.48 17.01
CA GLU A 56 -5.61 -12.17 18.21
C GLU A 56 -6.57 -11.31 19.08
N LEU A 57 -6.56 -9.98 18.92
CA LEU A 57 -7.48 -9.06 19.61
C LEU A 57 -8.77 -8.80 18.83
N ILE A 58 -8.75 -8.96 17.50
CA ILE A 58 -9.90 -8.71 16.65
C ILE A 58 -10.81 -9.96 16.68
N PRO A 59 -12.09 -9.82 17.08
CA PRO A 59 -13.06 -10.92 17.02
C PRO A 59 -13.39 -11.27 15.56
N GLU A 60 -13.46 -12.57 15.24
CA GLU A 60 -13.79 -13.06 13.89
C GLU A 60 -15.26 -12.83 13.50
N ASP A 61 -16.18 -12.76 14.47
CA ASP A 61 -17.63 -12.73 14.26
C ASP A 61 -18.27 -11.35 14.51
N GLU A 62 -17.48 -10.31 14.78
CA GLU A 62 -17.98 -8.96 15.08
C GLU A 62 -17.29 -7.92 14.20
N GLU A 63 -18.08 -6.98 13.66
CA GLU A 63 -17.55 -5.83 12.93
C GLU A 63 -16.79 -4.91 13.90
N VAL A 64 -15.52 -4.66 13.61
CA VAL A 64 -14.65 -3.79 14.40
C VAL A 64 -14.10 -2.70 13.52
N ILE A 65 -14.48 -1.45 13.80
CA ILE A 65 -13.88 -0.27 13.18
C ILE A 65 -12.98 0.41 14.21
N LEU A 66 -11.71 0.61 13.88
CA LEU A 66 -10.75 1.25 14.79
C LEU A 66 -10.86 2.77 14.74
N GLU A 67 -10.83 3.40 15.92
CA GLU A 67 -10.87 4.85 16.04
C GLU A 67 -9.59 5.49 15.49
N TRP A 68 -9.68 6.15 14.33
CA TRP A 68 -8.55 6.79 13.67
C TRP A 68 -7.86 7.85 14.54
N ASN A 69 -8.61 8.61 15.33
CA ASN A 69 -8.03 9.69 16.15
C ASN A 69 -7.32 9.16 17.40
N HIS A 70 -7.51 7.88 17.75
CA HIS A 70 -6.82 7.25 18.86
C HIS A 70 -5.42 6.79 18.42
N ARG A 71 -4.38 7.35 19.05
CA ARG A 71 -2.97 7.19 18.68
C ARG A 71 -2.53 5.73 18.49
N ASN A 72 -2.91 4.84 19.41
CA ASN A 72 -2.51 3.44 19.35
C ASN A 72 -3.35 2.61 18.35
N SER A 73 -4.60 3.03 18.09
CA SER A 73 -5.44 2.44 17.05
C SER A 73 -4.90 2.78 15.66
N ARG A 74 -4.57 4.05 15.43
CA ARG A 74 -3.90 4.48 14.21
C ARG A 74 -2.58 3.76 14.00
N ALA A 75 -1.77 3.63 15.05
CA ALA A 75 -0.52 2.86 14.98
C ALA A 75 -0.75 1.36 14.64
N ALA A 76 -1.88 0.77 15.07
CA ALA A 76 -2.25 -0.58 14.70
C ALA A 76 -2.59 -0.70 13.20
N LEU A 77 -3.33 0.28 12.64
CA LEU A 77 -3.63 0.36 11.20
C LEU A 77 -2.35 0.59 10.37
N GLU A 78 -1.51 1.54 10.77
CA GLU A 78 -0.19 1.80 10.16
C GLU A 78 0.69 0.55 10.18
N LEU A 79 0.62 -0.26 11.25
CA LEU A 79 1.34 -1.52 11.38
C LEU A 79 0.83 -2.58 10.39
N ILE A 80 -0.49 -2.75 10.24
CA ILE A 80 -1.06 -3.67 9.25
C ILE A 80 -0.57 -3.25 7.85
N ARG A 81 -0.68 -1.96 7.51
CA ARG A 81 -0.24 -1.45 6.21
C ARG A 81 1.25 -1.70 5.96
N ALA A 82 2.10 -1.39 6.94
CA ALA A 82 3.54 -1.64 6.80
C ALA A 82 3.86 -3.13 6.64
N THR A 83 3.13 -4.01 7.32
CA THR A 83 3.27 -5.46 7.17
C THR A 83 2.81 -5.91 5.77
N ALA A 84 1.71 -5.37 5.25
CA ALA A 84 1.26 -5.67 3.88
C ALA A 84 2.31 -5.27 2.84
N ILE A 85 2.91 -4.08 2.98
CA ILE A 85 4.02 -3.63 2.14
C ILE A 85 5.21 -4.59 2.19
N ASP A 86 5.57 -5.10 3.37
CA ASP A 86 6.67 -6.08 3.48
C ASP A 86 6.41 -7.34 2.65
N HIS A 87 5.19 -7.88 2.72
CA HIS A 87 4.78 -9.06 1.95
C HIS A 87 4.68 -8.76 0.46
N PHE A 88 4.13 -7.60 0.09
CA PHE A 88 4.07 -7.15 -1.30
C PHE A 88 5.46 -7.11 -1.95
N LEU A 89 6.45 -6.52 -1.27
CA LEU A 89 7.81 -6.34 -1.80
C LEU A 89 8.57 -7.66 -2.00
N ILE A 90 8.17 -8.74 -1.31
CA ILE A 90 8.71 -10.09 -1.53
C ILE A 90 7.82 -10.94 -2.46
N ASN A 91 6.84 -10.32 -3.12
CA ASN A 91 5.87 -10.94 -4.03
C ASN A 91 4.92 -11.95 -3.35
N ASP A 92 4.73 -11.82 -2.03
CA ASP A 92 3.71 -12.55 -1.28
C ASP A 92 2.39 -11.77 -1.33
N PHE A 93 1.81 -11.71 -2.54
CA PHE A 93 0.62 -10.92 -2.83
C PHE A 93 -0.63 -11.43 -2.09
N GLU A 94 -0.70 -12.73 -1.80
CA GLU A 94 -1.81 -13.33 -1.05
C GLU A 94 -1.83 -12.81 0.39
N MET A 95 -0.68 -12.82 1.07
CA MET A 95 -0.58 -12.26 2.43
C MET A 95 -0.75 -10.75 2.43
N SER A 96 -0.19 -10.03 1.44
CA SER A 96 -0.40 -8.59 1.28
C SER A 96 -1.88 -8.25 1.14
N ALA A 97 -2.61 -8.95 0.25
CA ALA A 97 -4.03 -8.76 0.04
C ALA A 97 -4.84 -9.02 1.32
N ALA A 98 -4.61 -10.16 1.99
CA ALA A 98 -5.32 -10.49 3.23
C ALA A 98 -5.11 -9.45 4.35
N LEU A 99 -3.90 -8.89 4.45
CA LEU A 99 -3.62 -7.81 5.39
C LEU A 99 -4.34 -6.51 5.01
N LEU A 100 -4.42 -6.19 3.73
CA LEU A 100 -5.10 -4.99 3.24
C LEU A 100 -6.63 -5.11 3.30
N GLU A 101 -7.20 -6.30 3.08
CA GLU A 101 -8.61 -6.59 3.33
C GLU A 101 -8.94 -6.34 4.80
N MET A 102 -8.17 -6.91 5.74
CA MET A 102 -8.34 -6.63 7.17
C MET A 102 -8.15 -5.15 7.50
N LEU A 103 -7.19 -4.47 6.86
CA LEU A 103 -6.99 -3.03 7.05
C LEU A 103 -8.26 -2.24 6.70
N LEU A 104 -8.90 -2.55 5.56
CA LEU A 104 -10.09 -1.87 5.07
C LEU A 104 -11.34 -2.24 5.88
N GLU A 105 -11.41 -3.45 6.43
CA GLU A 105 -12.45 -3.82 7.41
C GLU A 105 -12.33 -3.00 8.70
N LEU A 106 -11.09 -2.82 9.19
CA LEU A 106 -10.82 -2.05 10.41
C LEU A 106 -10.86 -0.53 10.20
N ASP A 107 -10.66 -0.06 8.97
CA ASP A 107 -10.67 1.33 8.57
C ASP A 107 -11.38 1.51 7.20
N PRO A 108 -12.72 1.46 7.19
CA PRO A 108 -13.51 1.56 5.96
C PRO A 108 -13.46 2.95 5.30
N GLU A 109 -12.94 3.97 6.00
CA GLU A 109 -12.68 5.29 5.43
C GLU A 109 -11.40 5.34 4.59
N ASP A 110 -10.63 4.24 4.56
CA ASP A 110 -9.40 4.06 3.80
C ASP A 110 -8.39 5.21 4.01
N HIS A 111 -8.16 5.60 5.26
CA HIS A 111 -7.29 6.73 5.60
C HIS A 111 -5.85 6.53 5.12
N LEU A 112 -5.43 5.27 4.99
CA LEU A 112 -4.08 4.91 4.58
C LEU A 112 -3.97 4.64 3.07
N GLU A 113 -5.05 4.73 2.29
CA GLU A 113 -5.07 4.38 0.86
C GLU A 113 -4.64 2.92 0.59
N GLY A 114 -5.14 1.99 1.40
CA GLY A 114 -4.99 0.54 1.27
C GLY A 114 -5.61 -0.01 0.00
N SER A 115 -6.74 0.54 -0.46
CA SER A 115 -7.45 0.09 -1.67
C SER A 115 -6.55 0.15 -2.91
N GLN A 116 -5.69 1.17 -3.00
CA GLN A 116 -4.75 1.31 -4.12
C GLN A 116 -3.75 0.16 -4.18
N GLN A 117 -3.20 -0.26 -3.03
CA GLN A 117 -2.25 -1.37 -2.99
C GLN A 117 -2.95 -2.72 -3.18
N LEU A 118 -4.15 -2.88 -2.61
CA LEU A 118 -4.96 -4.09 -2.76
C LEU A 118 -5.32 -4.33 -4.24
N ALA A 119 -5.59 -3.27 -4.99
CA ALA A 119 -5.81 -3.36 -6.43
C ALA A 119 -4.58 -3.91 -7.20
N PHE A 120 -3.36 -3.55 -6.77
CA PHE A 120 -2.14 -4.13 -7.35
C PHE A 120 -2.00 -5.62 -6.99
N ASP A 121 -2.30 -6.00 -5.75
CA ASP A 121 -2.27 -7.40 -5.31
C ASP A 121 -3.24 -8.27 -6.12
N TYR A 122 -4.50 -7.86 -6.26
CA TYR A 122 -5.49 -8.59 -7.06
C TYR A 122 -5.05 -8.73 -8.52
N LEU A 123 -4.53 -7.67 -9.13
CA LEU A 123 -3.97 -7.77 -10.48
C LEU A 123 -2.73 -8.65 -10.55
N ALA A 124 -1.88 -8.70 -9.53
CA ALA A 124 -0.73 -9.58 -9.51
C ALA A 124 -1.16 -11.06 -9.42
N MET A 125 -2.20 -11.35 -8.63
CA MET A 125 -2.77 -12.70 -8.48
C MET A 125 -3.68 -13.13 -9.65
N GLY A 126 -4.17 -12.17 -10.45
CA GLY A 126 -5.12 -12.45 -11.53
C GLY A 126 -6.58 -12.53 -11.07
N GLU A 127 -6.89 -11.93 -9.92
CA GLU A 127 -8.23 -11.83 -9.36
C GLU A 127 -8.99 -10.66 -10.00
N ASP A 128 -9.41 -10.85 -11.26
CA ASP A 128 -10.02 -9.80 -12.08
C ASP A 128 -11.33 -9.25 -11.49
N GLU A 129 -12.15 -10.11 -10.87
CA GLU A 129 -13.43 -9.72 -10.28
C GLU A 129 -13.23 -8.83 -9.05
N LEU A 130 -12.30 -9.21 -8.16
CA LEU A 130 -11.95 -8.44 -6.97
C LEU A 130 -11.26 -7.13 -7.34
N PHE A 131 -10.41 -7.14 -8.37
CA PHE A 131 -9.83 -5.91 -8.93
C PHE A 131 -10.91 -4.94 -9.42
N ASP A 132 -11.88 -5.43 -10.21
CA ASP A 132 -12.94 -4.60 -10.78
C ASP A 132 -13.84 -3.99 -9.68
N GLU A 133 -13.92 -4.62 -8.50
CA GLU A 133 -14.57 -4.08 -7.30
C GLU A 133 -13.74 -2.97 -6.65
N VAL A 134 -12.51 -3.29 -6.19
CA VAL A 134 -11.67 -2.36 -5.39
C VAL A 134 -11.21 -1.13 -6.18
N ILE A 135 -11.08 -1.22 -7.51
CA ILE A 135 -10.65 -0.09 -8.35
C ILE A 135 -11.65 1.08 -8.33
N ASN A 136 -12.89 0.84 -7.91
CA ASN A 136 -13.91 1.88 -7.73
C ASN A 136 -13.64 2.77 -6.51
N ASP A 137 -12.93 2.24 -5.52
CA ASP A 137 -12.56 2.97 -4.31
C ASP A 137 -11.28 3.81 -4.52
N VAL A 138 -10.49 3.47 -5.55
CA VAL A 138 -9.33 4.27 -5.94
C VAL A 138 -9.77 5.53 -6.69
N SER A 139 -9.33 6.70 -6.22
CA SER A 139 -9.69 7.99 -6.81
C SER A 139 -9.34 8.10 -8.30
N ASP A 140 -10.25 8.69 -9.08
CA ASP A 140 -10.03 9.06 -10.48
C ASP A 140 -8.92 10.10 -10.70
N LYS A 141 -8.49 10.78 -9.63
CA LYS A 141 -7.33 11.68 -9.62
C LYS A 141 -6.02 10.99 -9.28
N SER A 142 -6.05 9.71 -8.88
CA SER A 142 -4.85 8.94 -8.60
C SER A 142 -4.17 8.52 -9.92
N PRO A 143 -2.87 8.81 -10.11
CA PRO A 143 -2.10 8.29 -11.23
C PRO A 143 -1.95 6.76 -11.17
N ALA A 144 -1.96 6.16 -9.97
CA ALA A 144 -1.90 4.72 -9.82
C ALA A 144 -3.11 4.03 -10.42
N ARG A 145 -4.30 4.66 -10.31
CA ARG A 145 -5.52 4.14 -10.96
C ARG A 145 -5.36 3.99 -12.47
N GLU A 146 -4.75 4.95 -13.14
CA GLU A 146 -4.51 4.85 -14.58
C GLU A 146 -3.52 3.73 -14.92
N ILE A 147 -2.47 3.56 -14.13
CA ILE A 147 -1.51 2.45 -14.31
C ILE A 147 -2.21 1.10 -14.10
N LEU A 148 -3.03 0.97 -13.06
CA LEU A 148 -3.82 -0.22 -12.76
C LEU A 148 -4.77 -0.57 -13.91
N LEU A 149 -5.50 0.41 -14.46
CA LEU A 149 -6.39 0.18 -15.61
C LEU A 149 -5.65 -0.22 -16.88
N LEU A 150 -4.52 0.45 -17.17
CA LEU A 150 -3.66 0.11 -18.30
C LEU A 150 -3.10 -1.30 -18.15
N TRP A 151 -2.63 -1.65 -16.96
CA TRP A 151 -2.04 -2.95 -16.67
C TRP A 151 -3.08 -4.07 -16.71
N SER A 152 -4.25 -3.86 -16.09
CA SER A 152 -5.39 -4.77 -16.13
C SER A 152 -5.83 -5.08 -17.56
N ALA A 153 -6.09 -4.05 -18.37
CA ALA A 153 -6.49 -4.24 -19.77
C ALA A 153 -5.40 -4.93 -20.60
N TYR A 154 -4.13 -4.55 -20.40
CA TYR A 154 -3.02 -5.22 -21.07
C TYR A 154 -2.88 -6.69 -20.66
N ARG A 155 -3.09 -7.02 -19.38
CA ARG A 155 -3.07 -8.39 -18.89
C ARG A 155 -4.19 -9.25 -19.49
N ARG A 156 -5.38 -8.69 -19.68
CA ARG A 156 -6.55 -9.38 -20.25
C ARG A 156 -6.42 -9.58 -21.76
N ASP A 157 -6.07 -8.52 -22.48
CA ASP A 157 -6.19 -8.49 -23.95
C ASP A 157 -4.85 -8.36 -24.69
N GLY A 158 -3.74 -8.12 -23.98
CA GLY A 158 -2.42 -7.87 -24.58
C GLY A 158 -2.31 -6.52 -25.29
N VAL A 159 -3.26 -5.61 -25.09
CA VAL A 159 -3.34 -4.31 -25.77
C VAL A 159 -3.58 -3.19 -24.77
N LEU A 160 -2.83 -2.10 -24.90
CA LEU A 160 -3.05 -0.89 -24.11
C LEU A 160 -4.31 -0.16 -24.63
N PRO A 161 -5.30 0.11 -23.77
CA PRO A 161 -6.52 0.78 -24.21
C PRO A 161 -6.23 2.26 -24.51
N ALA A 162 -6.64 2.72 -25.69
CA ALA A 162 -6.20 3.99 -26.26
C ALA A 162 -6.67 5.22 -25.47
N GLY A 163 -7.83 5.15 -24.81
CA GLY A 163 -8.39 6.26 -24.04
C GLY A 163 -7.59 6.55 -22.77
N GLU A 164 -7.37 5.52 -21.97
CA GLU A 164 -6.59 5.51 -20.73
C GLU A 164 -5.12 5.84 -21.05
N LEU A 165 -4.57 5.30 -22.13
CA LEU A 165 -3.20 5.62 -22.54
C LEU A 165 -3.04 7.10 -22.89
N GLN A 166 -4.01 7.68 -23.60
CA GLN A 166 -4.02 9.11 -23.90
C GLN A 166 -4.22 9.94 -22.63
N ARG A 167 -5.06 9.51 -21.70
CA ARG A 167 -5.26 10.17 -20.40
C ARG A 167 -3.99 10.16 -19.58
N PHE A 168 -3.31 9.02 -19.45
CA PHE A 168 -2.05 8.88 -18.72
C PHE A 168 -0.95 9.79 -19.28
N ARG A 169 -0.82 9.88 -20.61
CA ARG A 169 0.14 10.80 -21.27
C ARG A 169 -0.13 12.28 -21.01
N THR A 170 -1.40 12.67 -20.90
CA THR A 170 -1.80 14.08 -20.89
C THR A 170 -2.02 14.60 -19.47
N HIS A 171 -2.81 13.89 -18.68
CA HIS A 171 -3.20 14.31 -17.33
C HIS A 171 -2.18 13.88 -16.27
N PHE A 172 -1.42 12.80 -16.54
CA PHE A 172 -0.42 12.25 -15.64
C PHE A 172 0.96 12.19 -16.31
N ALA A 173 1.29 13.21 -17.11
CA ALA A 173 2.51 13.26 -17.91
C ALA A 173 3.82 12.97 -17.12
N PRO A 174 4.00 13.44 -15.86
CA PRO A 174 5.17 13.07 -15.06
C PRO A 174 5.27 11.56 -14.79
N TRP A 175 4.13 10.91 -14.50
CA TRP A 175 4.07 9.46 -14.29
C TRP A 175 4.29 8.69 -15.58
N PHE A 176 3.72 9.12 -16.70
CA PHE A 176 4.02 8.50 -17.99
C PHE A 176 5.51 8.61 -18.33
N ALA A 177 6.13 9.77 -18.06
CA ALA A 177 7.56 9.98 -18.28
C ALA A 177 8.41 9.06 -17.39
N GLU A 178 8.06 8.93 -16.11
CA GLU A 178 8.76 8.02 -15.19
C GLU A 178 8.56 6.56 -15.61
N PHE A 179 7.33 6.08 -15.83
CA PHE A 179 7.04 4.69 -16.20
C PHE A 179 7.60 4.27 -17.57
N THR A 180 8.01 5.23 -18.41
CA THR A 180 8.69 4.98 -19.69
C THR A 180 10.18 5.34 -19.67
N ALA A 181 10.71 5.77 -18.53
CA ALA A 181 12.14 6.01 -18.35
C ALA A 181 12.93 4.70 -18.44
N ALA A 182 14.23 4.82 -18.71
CA ALA A 182 15.13 3.67 -18.76
C ALA A 182 15.68 3.31 -17.37
N GLU A 183 15.77 4.29 -16.48
CA GLU A 183 16.37 4.18 -15.16
C GLU A 183 15.55 4.99 -14.15
N HIS A 184 15.56 4.55 -12.89
CA HIS A 184 14.74 5.08 -11.79
C HIS A 184 15.62 5.25 -10.53
N PRO A 185 16.60 6.17 -10.54
CA PRO A 185 17.56 6.27 -9.45
C PRO A 185 16.89 6.73 -8.14
N ALA A 186 17.06 5.94 -7.07
CA ALA A 186 16.74 6.33 -5.69
C ALA A 186 17.93 7.06 -5.05
N ASP A 187 18.34 8.18 -5.67
CA ASP A 187 19.51 8.96 -5.25
C ASP A 187 19.20 10.01 -4.17
N ALA A 188 20.24 10.70 -3.69
CA ALA A 188 20.10 11.70 -2.61
C ALA A 188 19.29 12.96 -3.02
N ASP A 189 19.11 13.22 -4.31
CA ASP A 189 18.28 14.34 -4.77
C ASP A 189 16.81 13.91 -4.82
N TYR A 190 16.54 12.68 -5.26
CA TYR A 190 15.23 12.05 -5.13
C TYR A 190 14.76 12.02 -3.67
N LEU A 191 15.57 11.46 -2.77
CA LEU A 191 15.22 11.32 -1.35
C LEU A 191 14.89 12.68 -0.72
N ARG A 192 15.68 13.72 -1.03
CA ARG A 192 15.42 15.07 -0.53
C ARG A 192 14.13 15.69 -1.06
N ASP A 193 13.76 15.38 -2.31
CA ASP A 193 12.52 15.88 -2.93
C ASP A 193 11.29 15.17 -2.33
N ILE A 194 11.31 13.83 -2.28
CA ILE A 194 10.17 13.05 -1.78
C ILE A 194 9.91 13.25 -0.27
N GLU A 195 10.96 13.52 0.52
CA GLU A 195 10.83 13.84 1.94
C GLU A 195 10.45 15.31 2.22
N SER A 196 10.35 16.15 1.20
CA SER A 196 10.00 17.57 1.38
C SER A 196 8.51 17.76 1.73
N GLU A 197 8.15 18.92 2.29
CA GLU A 197 6.75 19.24 2.59
C GLU A 197 5.82 19.21 1.37
N ARG A 198 6.37 19.41 0.17
CA ARG A 198 5.65 19.44 -1.10
C ARG A 198 6.49 18.80 -2.20
N PRO A 199 6.54 17.47 -2.25
CA PRO A 199 7.31 16.74 -3.25
C PRO A 199 6.90 17.13 -4.67
N THR A 200 7.84 17.13 -5.60
CA THR A 200 7.52 17.33 -7.01
C THR A 200 6.73 16.15 -7.56
N ALA A 201 5.92 16.40 -8.60
CA ALA A 201 5.22 15.33 -9.31
C ALA A 201 6.19 14.28 -9.91
N ALA A 202 7.44 14.67 -10.20
CA ALA A 202 8.45 13.74 -10.67
C ALA A 202 8.93 12.81 -9.55
N ALA A 203 9.17 13.33 -8.35
CA ALA A 203 9.49 12.51 -7.18
C ALA A 203 8.32 11.58 -6.82
N GLN A 204 7.08 12.08 -6.81
CA GLN A 204 5.90 11.24 -6.56
C GLN A 204 5.71 10.14 -7.61
N ALA A 205 6.01 10.44 -8.88
CA ALA A 205 5.99 9.45 -9.95
C ALA A 205 7.05 8.36 -9.74
N ARG A 206 8.25 8.75 -9.31
CA ARG A 206 9.32 7.80 -8.98
C ARG A 206 8.98 6.96 -7.75
N GLU A 207 8.39 7.55 -6.73
CA GLU A 207 7.95 6.81 -5.55
C GLU A 207 6.95 5.73 -5.93
N LEU A 208 5.92 6.06 -6.73
CA LEU A 208 4.97 5.05 -7.21
C LEU A 208 5.65 3.95 -8.04
N TRP A 209 6.62 4.31 -8.89
CA TRP A 209 7.40 3.32 -9.62
C TRP A 209 8.19 2.40 -8.69
N LEU A 210 8.94 2.94 -7.74
CA LEU A 210 9.79 2.18 -6.81
C LEU A 210 8.94 1.28 -5.89
N GLN A 211 7.80 1.78 -5.43
CA GLN A 211 6.84 1.00 -4.64
C GLN A 211 6.25 -0.18 -5.41
N THR A 212 6.28 -0.17 -6.74
CA THR A 212 5.71 -1.21 -7.62
C THR A 212 6.75 -1.89 -8.50
N GLU A 213 8.05 -1.65 -8.26
CA GLU A 213 9.14 -2.11 -9.12
C GLU A 213 9.16 -3.64 -9.25
N ASN A 214 8.85 -4.35 -8.16
CA ASN A 214 8.75 -5.80 -8.14
C ASN A 214 7.73 -6.36 -9.15
N LEU A 215 6.60 -5.68 -9.34
CA LEU A 215 5.61 -6.04 -10.36
C LEU A 215 6.22 -5.91 -11.76
N TRP A 216 6.93 -4.82 -12.02
CA TRP A 216 7.51 -4.56 -13.34
C TRP A 216 8.68 -5.47 -13.66
N ALA A 217 9.37 -6.00 -12.63
CA ALA A 217 10.32 -7.08 -12.79
C ALA A 217 9.65 -8.42 -13.15
N LEU A 218 8.47 -8.71 -12.59
CA LEU A 218 7.70 -9.92 -12.89
C LEU A 218 6.97 -9.85 -14.25
N TRP A 219 6.47 -8.67 -14.63
CA TRP A 219 5.73 -8.41 -15.87
C TRP A 219 6.39 -7.31 -16.73
N PRO A 220 7.64 -7.48 -17.19
CA PRO A 220 8.37 -6.45 -17.93
C PRO A 220 7.69 -6.07 -19.25
N VAL A 221 6.94 -7.01 -19.85
CA VAL A 221 6.23 -6.83 -21.13
C VAL A 221 5.22 -5.67 -21.10
N PHE A 222 4.62 -5.39 -19.95
CA PHE A 222 3.71 -4.24 -19.79
C PHE A 222 4.47 -2.91 -19.92
N ILE A 223 5.60 -2.80 -19.24
CA ILE A 223 6.47 -1.61 -19.32
C ILE A 223 7.07 -1.46 -20.73
N GLU A 224 7.48 -2.56 -21.35
CA GLU A 224 7.93 -2.56 -22.75
C GLU A 224 6.83 -2.04 -23.70
N ALA A 225 5.58 -2.46 -23.49
CA ALA A 225 4.44 -1.96 -24.26
C ALA A 225 4.21 -0.46 -24.02
N LEU A 226 4.29 0.02 -22.78
CA LEU A 226 4.18 1.45 -22.46
C LEU A 226 5.29 2.27 -23.15
N ARG A 227 6.54 1.79 -23.08
CA ARG A 227 7.70 2.43 -23.74
C ARG A 227 7.57 2.44 -25.25
N ALA A 228 7.11 1.34 -25.85
CA ALA A 228 6.86 1.25 -27.29
C ALA A 228 5.76 2.19 -27.76
N ALA A 229 4.85 2.56 -26.86
CA ALA A 229 3.77 3.47 -27.18
C ALA A 229 4.18 4.96 -27.11
N ARG A 230 5.32 5.31 -26.50
CA ARG A 230 5.78 6.69 -26.24
C ARG A 230 5.59 7.66 -27.42
#